data_AF-A0A9P8A9X0-F1
#
_entry.id   AF-A0A9P8A9X0-F1
#
_cell.length_a   1.000
_cell.length_b   1.000
_cell.length_c   1.000
_cell.angle_alpha   90.00
_cell.angle_beta   90.00
_cell.angle_gamma   90.00
#
_symmetry.space_group_name_H-M   'P 1'
#
loop_
_entity.id
_entity.type
_entity.pdbx_description
1 polymer ?
#
loop_
_entity_poly.entity_id
_entity_poly.type
_entity_poly.pdbx_seq_one_letter_code
_entity_poly.pdbx_strand_id
1 'polypeptide(L)'
;MVKLAPALLISISALFALAEAKATPGACFLQVPKQPLTAKGLATPYILKKGNCDQTVADQQVFVEATIFDPDTKTFGVYHPLVINEGSSPAIKPVVPVLPKNAIVGLWFGANSESVTLTGDIKKCVNGLSSKDIFGQVAFCNAEQFFAAVHAADKAGNAVVIPPIGTDVHGQACPTTRFFGIIDQDQSDNVITTYLQKGKKFAQATKANRKALKKAKEISNGSDNALVAALIDPAVHCTPFTAPSLMEKGVMLGSMALNELHASRQAAPVALIPADDPMVLSNNKPSVAKVNAYRKGVDQPLIRTLKQATTKQYCIDYNKIAPAYIQSIQKQLVGRPSPTPEVADNLLTFMGQRYVASWTNLGCDKLLKKTSDIAVVKKGAIAVKVKFHQSKGIKDKKKKGHKSKHDSDDDGDEEDN
;
A
#
# COMPACT_ATOMS: atom_id res chain seq x y z
N MET A 1 30.05 71.30 -5.29
CA MET A 1 29.64 70.11 -4.52
C MET A 1 29.58 68.92 -5.49
N VAL A 2 30.33 67.86 -5.16
CA VAL A 2 30.25 66.45 -5.63
C VAL A 2 30.37 66.20 -7.15
N LYS A 3 31.59 66.09 -7.72
CA LYS A 3 32.46 64.88 -7.91
C LYS A 3 31.81 63.69 -8.63
N LEU A 4 32.26 63.46 -9.89
CA LEU A 4 32.17 62.21 -10.64
C LEU A 4 32.83 61.06 -9.86
N ALA A 5 32.24 59.87 -9.93
CA ALA A 5 32.84 58.61 -9.49
C ALA A 5 33.03 57.64 -10.68
N PRO A 6 34.09 56.82 -10.67
CA PRO A 6 34.57 56.07 -11.83
C PRO A 6 33.98 54.65 -11.93
N ALA A 7 34.04 54.09 -13.13
CA ALA A 7 33.86 52.67 -13.39
C ALA A 7 34.95 51.85 -12.66
N LEU A 8 34.53 50.85 -11.88
CA LEU A 8 35.42 49.85 -11.29
C LEU A 8 34.97 48.46 -11.77
N LEU A 9 35.78 47.89 -12.67
CA LEU A 9 35.79 46.48 -12.99
C LEU A 9 36.21 45.70 -11.73
N ILE A 10 35.30 44.90 -11.17
CA ILE A 10 35.65 43.85 -10.21
C ILE A 10 35.40 42.51 -10.88
N SER A 11 36.49 41.86 -11.25
CA SER A 11 36.55 40.43 -11.51
C SER A 11 36.18 39.67 -10.24
N ILE A 12 35.02 39.01 -10.25
CA ILE A 12 34.70 37.98 -9.26
C ILE A 12 34.85 36.64 -9.94
N SER A 13 36.05 36.08 -9.81
CA SER A 13 36.27 34.63 -9.88
C SER A 13 35.47 33.99 -8.74
N ALA A 14 34.22 33.63 -9.00
CA ALA A 14 33.44 32.81 -8.08
C ALA A 14 33.82 31.34 -8.34
N LEU A 15 34.65 30.82 -7.44
CA LEU A 15 34.89 29.39 -7.28
C LEU A 15 33.57 28.62 -7.43
N PHE A 16 33.59 27.60 -8.28
CA PHE A 16 32.62 26.52 -8.23
C PHE A 16 32.72 25.87 -6.85
N ALA A 17 31.91 26.34 -5.90
CA ALA A 17 31.51 25.50 -4.79
C ALA A 17 30.61 24.42 -5.40
N LEU A 18 31.20 23.25 -5.64
CA LEU A 18 30.46 22.00 -5.65
C LEU A 18 29.75 21.93 -4.30
N ALA A 19 28.52 22.43 -4.24
CA ALA A 19 27.63 22.10 -3.15
C ALA A 19 27.45 20.59 -3.23
N GLU A 20 28.14 19.85 -2.37
CA GLU A 20 27.73 18.50 -2.04
C GLU A 20 26.25 18.59 -1.68
N ALA A 21 25.42 17.91 -2.47
CA ALA A 21 24.01 17.81 -2.20
C ALA A 21 23.89 17.25 -0.78
N LYS A 22 23.52 18.11 0.18
CA LYS A 22 23.20 17.66 1.53
C LYS A 22 22.16 16.57 1.38
N ALA A 23 22.48 15.39 1.90
CA ALA A 23 21.54 14.31 2.07
C ALA A 23 20.25 14.84 2.68
N THR A 24 19.13 14.75 1.95
CA THR A 24 17.81 14.97 2.53
C THR A 24 17.56 13.84 3.54
N PRO A 25 17.41 14.13 4.84
CA PRO A 25 17.13 13.09 5.84
C PRO A 25 15.90 12.27 5.42
N GLY A 26 16.00 10.95 5.41
CA GLY A 26 14.91 10.07 4.97
C GLY A 26 14.93 9.68 3.49
N ALA A 27 15.86 10.20 2.68
CA ALA A 27 16.10 9.70 1.32
C ALA A 27 16.99 8.45 1.32
N CYS A 28 16.40 7.27 1.52
CA CYS A 28 17.12 6.02 1.69
C CYS A 28 17.69 5.47 0.38
N PHE A 29 18.83 4.80 0.45
CA PHE A 29 19.38 4.02 -0.66
C PHE A 29 19.45 2.55 -0.27
N LEU A 30 18.74 1.70 -1.01
CA LEU A 30 18.71 0.26 -0.77
C LEU A 30 19.45 -0.47 -1.88
N GLN A 31 20.50 -1.20 -1.52
CA GLN A 31 21.22 -2.05 -2.46
C GLN A 31 20.53 -3.41 -2.60
N VAL A 32 19.98 -3.64 -3.79
CA VAL A 32 19.38 -4.90 -4.23
C VAL A 32 20.50 -5.92 -4.52
N PRO A 33 20.43 -7.14 -3.96
CA PRO A 33 21.44 -8.17 -4.19
C PRO A 33 21.41 -8.66 -5.64
N LYS A 34 22.51 -9.29 -6.08
CA LYS A 34 22.57 -9.93 -7.39
C LYS A 34 21.49 -11.02 -7.52
N GLN A 35 20.88 -11.12 -8.69
CA GLN A 35 19.84 -12.12 -9.00
C GLN A 35 18.67 -12.11 -8.00
N PRO A 36 18.05 -10.94 -7.75
CA PRO A 36 17.11 -10.75 -6.62
C PRO A 36 15.83 -11.59 -6.73
N LEU A 37 15.52 -12.12 -7.92
CA LEU A 37 14.34 -12.95 -8.20
C LEU A 37 14.60 -14.45 -8.02
N THR A 38 15.77 -14.86 -7.52
CA THR A 38 16.13 -16.26 -7.27
C THR A 38 16.07 -16.60 -5.78
N ALA A 39 16.00 -17.88 -5.42
CA ALA A 39 16.04 -18.32 -4.02
C ALA A 39 17.24 -17.74 -3.25
N LYS A 40 18.43 -17.74 -3.88
CA LYS A 40 19.65 -17.17 -3.31
C LYS A 40 19.57 -15.65 -3.18
N GLY A 41 19.02 -14.97 -4.19
CA GLY A 41 18.84 -13.51 -4.17
C GLY A 41 17.89 -13.08 -3.05
N LEU A 42 16.73 -13.73 -2.93
CA LEU A 42 15.74 -13.48 -1.88
C LEU A 42 16.34 -13.62 -0.48
N ALA A 43 17.15 -14.66 -0.25
CA ALA A 43 17.79 -14.91 1.04
C ALA A 43 19.05 -14.08 1.30
N THR A 44 19.56 -13.35 0.29
CA THR A 44 20.69 -12.45 0.47
C THR A 44 20.18 -11.13 1.07
N PRO A 45 20.76 -10.63 2.18
CA PRO A 45 20.31 -9.39 2.77
C PRO A 45 20.40 -8.21 1.80
N TYR A 46 19.33 -7.41 1.79
CA TYR A 46 19.26 -6.14 1.10
C TYR A 46 19.92 -5.09 1.99
N ILE A 47 20.84 -4.32 1.43
CA ILE A 47 21.73 -3.47 2.24
C ILE A 47 21.24 -2.03 2.20
N LEU A 48 20.74 -1.53 3.32
CA LEU A 48 20.46 -0.12 3.52
C LEU A 48 21.79 0.63 3.68
N LYS A 49 22.10 1.50 2.72
CA LYS A 49 23.37 2.24 2.69
C LYS A 49 23.46 3.22 3.85
N LYS A 50 24.66 3.34 4.44
CA LYS A 50 24.92 4.33 5.49
C LYS A 50 24.78 5.75 4.95
N GLY A 51 24.41 6.67 5.83
CA GLY A 51 24.28 8.10 5.54
C GLY A 51 22.88 8.58 5.83
N ASN A 52 21.97 8.40 4.87
CA ASN A 52 20.66 9.06 4.90
C ASN A 52 19.62 8.34 5.77
N CYS A 53 19.79 7.03 5.96
CA CYS A 53 18.86 6.21 6.70
C CYS A 53 19.59 5.17 7.56
N ASP A 54 18.97 4.82 8.69
CA ASP A 54 19.39 3.74 9.57
C ASP A 54 18.16 2.90 9.95
N GLN A 55 18.21 1.60 9.68
CA GLN A 55 17.12 0.66 9.95
C GLN A 55 16.73 0.57 11.44
N THR A 56 17.56 1.10 12.35
CA THR A 56 17.24 1.18 13.79
C THR A 56 16.34 2.35 14.15
N VAL A 57 16.17 3.32 13.25
CA VAL A 57 15.37 4.53 13.41
C VAL A 57 14.03 4.32 12.70
N ALA A 58 12.92 4.42 13.45
CA ALA A 58 11.61 3.92 13.02
C ALA A 58 11.08 4.57 11.71
N ASP A 59 11.29 5.87 11.53
CA ASP A 59 10.92 6.66 10.35
C ASP A 59 11.98 6.62 9.23
N GLN A 60 12.97 5.73 9.32
CA GLN A 60 13.99 5.53 8.29
C GLN A 60 14.06 4.08 7.79
N GLN A 61 13.13 3.24 8.26
CA GLN A 61 13.12 1.82 7.96
C GLN A 61 12.64 1.54 6.54
N VAL A 62 13.31 0.58 5.88
CA VAL A 62 12.95 0.08 4.56
C VAL A 62 12.64 -1.41 4.65
N PHE A 63 11.69 -1.86 3.85
CA PHE A 63 11.16 -3.22 3.86
C PHE A 63 11.07 -3.77 2.44
N VAL A 64 11.20 -5.09 2.32
CA VAL A 64 11.09 -5.81 1.05
C VAL A 64 10.13 -6.97 1.23
N GLU A 65 9.30 -7.22 0.23
CA GLU A 65 8.35 -8.31 0.18
C GLU A 65 8.42 -9.00 -1.18
N ALA A 66 8.37 -10.33 -1.18
CA ALA A 66 8.29 -11.14 -2.38
C ALA A 66 6.98 -11.92 -2.39
N THR A 67 6.29 -11.86 -3.52
CA THR A 67 5.19 -12.77 -3.82
C THR A 67 5.62 -13.67 -4.98
N ILE A 68 5.44 -14.96 -4.79
CA ILE A 68 5.86 -16.01 -5.71
C ILE A 68 4.60 -16.64 -6.27
N PHE A 69 4.51 -16.74 -7.59
CA PHE A 69 3.42 -17.44 -8.27
C PHE A 69 3.96 -18.65 -9.01
N ASP A 70 3.36 -19.81 -8.79
CA ASP A 70 3.66 -21.04 -9.52
C ASP A 70 2.61 -21.24 -10.63
N PRO A 71 2.96 -21.06 -11.91
CA PRO A 71 2.01 -21.26 -13.00
C PRO A 71 1.59 -22.72 -13.18
N ASP A 72 2.43 -23.69 -12.75
CA ASP A 72 2.16 -25.11 -12.96
C ASP A 72 1.06 -25.61 -12.00
N THR A 73 1.11 -25.15 -10.74
CA THR A 73 0.13 -25.53 -9.70
C THR A 73 -0.93 -24.45 -9.44
N LYS A 74 -0.77 -23.26 -10.02
CA LYS A 74 -1.60 -22.07 -9.79
C LYS A 74 -1.66 -21.66 -8.30
N THR A 75 -0.56 -21.84 -7.59
CA THR A 75 -0.44 -21.50 -6.17
C THR A 75 0.49 -20.31 -5.95
N PHE A 76 0.39 -19.74 -4.75
CA PHE A 76 1.20 -18.61 -4.33
C PHE A 76 2.12 -18.98 -3.17
N GLY A 77 3.18 -18.20 -2.97
CA GLY A 77 3.99 -18.19 -1.75
C GLY A 77 4.43 -16.77 -1.42
N VAL A 78 4.65 -16.49 -0.13
CA VAL A 78 5.12 -15.18 0.36
C VAL A 78 6.46 -15.34 1.07
N TYR A 79 7.38 -14.41 0.81
CA TYR A 79 8.68 -14.36 1.45
C TYR A 79 9.05 -12.92 1.76
N HIS A 80 9.63 -12.65 2.93
CA HIS A 80 10.09 -11.31 3.31
C HIS A 80 11.62 -11.26 3.28
N PRO A 81 12.27 -10.79 2.20
CA PRO A 81 13.71 -10.58 2.19
C PRO A 81 14.14 -9.67 3.32
N LEU A 82 15.30 -9.93 3.91
CA LEU A 82 15.78 -9.17 5.07
C LEU A 82 16.53 -7.91 4.65
N VAL A 83 16.14 -6.76 5.18
CA VAL A 83 16.93 -5.52 5.11
C VAL A 83 17.86 -5.42 6.32
N ILE A 84 19.12 -5.06 6.09
CA ILE A 84 20.09 -4.76 7.15
C ILE A 84 20.86 -3.47 6.82
N ASN A 85 21.41 -2.82 7.85
CA ASN A 85 22.32 -1.70 7.65
C ASN A 85 23.64 -2.15 7.01
N GLU A 86 24.22 -1.32 6.16
CA GLU A 86 25.55 -1.52 5.61
C GLU A 86 26.61 -1.68 6.72
N GLY A 87 27.52 -2.63 6.51
CA GLY A 87 28.53 -3.00 7.51
C GLY A 87 27.99 -3.77 8.72
N SER A 88 26.70 -4.14 8.74
CA SER A 88 26.14 -5.02 9.77
C SER A 88 25.99 -6.47 9.28
N SER A 89 25.56 -7.35 10.18
CA SER A 89 25.19 -8.74 9.87
C SER A 89 23.79 -9.04 10.41
N PRO A 90 23.04 -9.95 9.77
CA PRO A 90 21.77 -10.43 10.32
C PRO A 90 21.95 -10.95 11.76
N ALA A 91 20.95 -10.73 12.60
CA ALA A 91 20.88 -11.37 13.92
C ALA A 91 20.76 -12.89 13.77
N ILE A 92 19.96 -13.31 12.79
CA ILE A 92 19.81 -14.70 12.33
C ILE A 92 19.84 -14.66 10.80
N LYS A 93 20.57 -15.59 10.17
CA LYS A 93 20.65 -15.67 8.69
C LYS A 93 19.24 -15.89 8.11
N PRO A 94 18.88 -15.22 7.00
CA PRO A 94 17.61 -15.48 6.32
C PRO A 94 17.49 -16.94 5.88
N VAL A 95 16.26 -17.46 5.93
CA VAL A 95 15.94 -18.79 5.40
C VAL A 95 16.06 -18.75 3.89
N VAL A 96 16.70 -19.73 3.27
CA VAL A 96 16.72 -19.86 1.80
C VAL A 96 15.39 -20.50 1.37
N PRO A 97 14.53 -19.80 0.61
CA PRO A 97 13.26 -20.36 0.19
C PRO A 97 13.47 -21.44 -0.88
N VAL A 98 12.60 -22.42 -0.92
CA VAL A 98 12.49 -23.36 -2.04
C VAL A 98 11.49 -22.77 -3.03
N LEU A 99 11.93 -22.47 -4.24
CA LEU A 99 11.08 -21.94 -5.31
C LEU A 99 10.65 -23.08 -6.25
N PRO A 100 9.37 -23.09 -6.69
CA PRO A 100 8.94 -23.93 -7.81
C PRO A 100 9.80 -23.67 -9.06
N LYS A 101 9.95 -24.69 -9.92
CA LYS A 101 10.85 -24.64 -11.08
C LYS A 101 10.52 -23.48 -12.03
N ASN A 102 9.24 -23.25 -12.29
CA ASN A 102 8.74 -22.21 -13.19
C ASN A 102 8.18 -21.00 -12.45
N ALA A 103 8.58 -20.82 -11.18
CA ALA A 103 8.05 -19.75 -10.33
C ALA A 103 8.33 -18.36 -10.90
N ILE A 104 7.33 -17.51 -10.83
CA ILE A 104 7.41 -16.10 -11.19
C ILE A 104 7.45 -15.31 -9.88
N VAL A 105 8.57 -14.63 -9.64
CA VAL A 105 8.79 -13.85 -8.42
C VAL A 105 8.57 -12.38 -8.72
N GLY A 106 7.67 -11.73 -8.00
CA GLY A 106 7.58 -10.27 -7.91
C GLY A 106 8.20 -9.77 -6.61
N LEU A 107 8.79 -8.58 -6.63
CA LEU A 107 9.30 -7.89 -5.45
C LEU A 107 8.67 -6.51 -5.31
N TRP A 108 8.32 -6.17 -4.08
CA TRP A 108 7.80 -4.88 -3.68
C TRP A 108 8.63 -4.33 -2.54
N PHE A 109 8.80 -3.01 -2.55
CA PHE A 109 9.62 -2.28 -1.59
C PHE A 109 8.76 -1.21 -0.97
N GLY A 110 8.88 -1.06 0.34
CA GLY A 110 8.20 0.00 1.08
C GLY A 110 9.14 0.64 2.09
N ALA A 111 8.89 1.90 2.41
CA ALA A 111 9.72 2.67 3.32
C ALA A 111 8.86 3.48 4.27
N ASN A 112 9.22 3.49 5.55
CA ASN A 112 8.67 4.42 6.53
C ASN A 112 9.32 5.81 6.42
N SER A 113 10.34 5.95 5.56
CA SER A 113 11.09 7.16 5.30
C SER A 113 10.42 8.03 4.24
N GLU A 114 11.02 9.18 3.92
CA GLU A 114 10.55 10.02 2.82
C GLU A 114 10.63 9.28 1.48
N SER A 115 11.71 8.54 1.24
CA SER A 115 11.85 7.76 0.01
C SER A 115 12.82 6.59 0.09
N VAL A 116 12.70 5.69 -0.89
CA VAL A 116 13.66 4.61 -1.17
C VAL A 116 14.12 4.67 -2.62
N THR A 117 15.43 4.80 -2.80
CA THR A 117 16.11 4.66 -4.09
C THR A 117 16.80 3.31 -4.18
N LEU A 118 16.44 2.51 -5.18
CA LEU A 118 17.07 1.20 -5.43
C LEU A 118 18.41 1.36 -6.15
N THR A 119 19.40 0.60 -5.70
CA THR A 119 20.74 0.48 -6.32
C THR A 119 21.13 -1.00 -6.44
N GLY A 120 22.23 -1.33 -7.12
CA GLY A 120 22.66 -2.73 -7.31
C GLY A 120 21.99 -3.38 -8.53
N ASP A 121 21.48 -4.62 -8.38
CA ASP A 121 20.87 -5.37 -9.49
C ASP A 121 19.41 -4.99 -9.71
N ILE A 122 19.20 -3.82 -10.32
CA ILE A 122 17.88 -3.20 -10.50
C ILE A 122 17.31 -3.34 -11.91
N LYS A 123 17.88 -4.22 -12.76
CA LYS A 123 17.53 -4.30 -14.19
C LYS A 123 16.07 -4.65 -14.46
N LYS A 124 15.40 -5.29 -13.50
CA LYS A 124 13.98 -5.69 -13.56
C LYS A 124 13.10 -4.81 -12.68
N CYS A 125 13.63 -3.70 -12.19
CA CYS A 125 12.97 -2.86 -11.20
C CYS A 125 12.49 -1.54 -11.80
N VAL A 126 11.38 -1.03 -11.26
CA VAL A 126 10.80 0.27 -11.54
C VAL A 126 10.68 1.00 -10.21
N ASN A 127 11.42 2.10 -10.07
CA ASN A 127 11.39 2.96 -8.89
C ASN A 127 10.80 4.34 -9.21
N GLY A 128 10.41 4.58 -10.47
CA GLY A 128 9.94 5.85 -11.01
C GLY A 128 10.25 5.97 -12.50
N LEU A 129 10.35 7.19 -13.00
CA LEU A 129 10.76 7.46 -14.39
C LEU A 129 12.29 7.55 -14.56
N SER A 130 13.00 7.90 -13.48
CA SER A 130 14.47 7.93 -13.44
C SER A 130 14.96 7.92 -11.99
N SER A 131 16.28 7.89 -11.78
CA SER A 131 16.88 7.99 -10.43
C SER A 131 16.62 9.33 -9.73
N LYS A 132 16.23 10.39 -10.47
CA LYS A 132 15.86 11.70 -9.92
C LYS A 132 14.35 11.92 -9.87
N ASP A 133 13.58 10.97 -10.39
CA ASP A 133 12.12 11.05 -10.52
C ASP A 133 11.51 9.74 -10.05
N ILE A 134 11.71 9.45 -8.76
CA ILE A 134 11.26 8.22 -8.09
C ILE A 134 9.83 8.37 -7.56
N PHE A 135 9.21 7.25 -7.20
CA PHE A 135 7.88 7.25 -6.59
C PHE A 135 7.86 7.78 -5.16
N GLY A 136 8.99 7.87 -4.47
CA GLY A 136 9.04 8.17 -3.05
C GLY A 136 9.27 6.88 -2.25
N GLN A 137 8.29 6.47 -1.45
CA GLN A 137 8.39 5.35 -0.50
C GLN A 137 8.32 3.96 -1.13
N VAL A 138 7.96 3.84 -2.42
CA VAL A 138 7.73 2.54 -3.07
C VAL A 138 8.64 2.29 -4.27
N ALA A 139 8.90 1.01 -4.51
CA ALA A 139 9.51 0.52 -5.74
C ALA A 139 9.07 -0.93 -5.99
N PHE A 140 9.29 -1.42 -7.21
CA PHE A 140 8.85 -2.74 -7.64
C PHE A 140 9.93 -3.43 -8.47
N CYS A 141 10.03 -4.75 -8.43
CA CYS A 141 10.75 -5.52 -9.45
C CYS A 141 9.88 -6.66 -9.98
N ASN A 142 9.83 -6.79 -11.31
CA ASN A 142 9.08 -7.85 -12.02
C ASN A 142 7.56 -7.88 -11.74
N ALA A 143 6.98 -6.80 -11.22
CA ALA A 143 5.56 -6.72 -10.87
C ALA A 143 4.62 -6.88 -12.09
N GLU A 144 4.92 -6.21 -13.21
CA GLU A 144 4.09 -6.30 -14.42
C GLU A 144 4.04 -7.74 -14.96
N GLN A 145 5.18 -8.43 -15.03
CA GLN A 145 5.24 -9.83 -15.46
C GLN A 145 4.52 -10.76 -14.48
N PHE A 146 4.66 -10.51 -13.17
CA PHE A 146 3.98 -11.26 -12.13
C PHE A 146 2.46 -11.19 -12.29
N PHE A 147 1.88 -9.98 -12.31
CA PHE A 147 0.43 -9.80 -12.42
C PHE A 147 -0.10 -10.33 -13.75
N ALA A 148 0.60 -10.11 -14.87
CA ALA A 148 0.20 -10.64 -16.16
C ALA A 148 0.10 -12.18 -16.16
N ALA A 149 1.04 -12.87 -15.51
CA ALA A 149 1.01 -14.32 -15.42
C ALA A 149 -0.14 -14.84 -14.55
N VAL A 150 -0.41 -14.18 -13.43
CA VAL A 150 -1.55 -14.52 -12.56
C VAL A 150 -2.87 -14.35 -13.32
N HIS A 151 -3.07 -13.21 -13.98
CA HIS A 151 -4.28 -12.95 -14.77
C HIS A 151 -4.44 -13.91 -15.95
N ALA A 152 -3.34 -14.32 -16.59
CA ALA A 152 -3.39 -15.34 -17.63
C ALA A 152 -3.85 -16.70 -17.06
N ALA A 153 -3.31 -17.09 -15.91
CA ALA A 153 -3.67 -18.35 -15.25
C ALA A 153 -5.12 -18.35 -14.71
N ASP A 154 -5.60 -17.21 -14.21
CA ASP A 154 -6.96 -16.99 -13.72
C ASP A 154 -7.98 -17.06 -14.87
N LYS A 155 -7.66 -16.50 -16.04
CA LYS A 155 -8.52 -16.56 -17.25
C LYS A 155 -8.54 -17.93 -17.91
N ALA A 156 -7.43 -18.68 -17.86
CA ALA A 156 -7.28 -19.93 -18.59
C ALA A 156 -7.86 -21.17 -17.88
N GLY A 157 -8.53 -21.03 -16.73
CA GLY A 157 -8.84 -22.19 -15.88
C GLY A 157 -10.29 -22.31 -15.40
N ASN A 158 -10.64 -23.55 -15.00
CA ASN A 158 -11.83 -23.89 -14.20
C ASN A 158 -11.60 -23.71 -12.68
N ALA A 159 -10.39 -23.32 -12.25
CA ALA A 159 -10.02 -23.13 -10.86
C ALA A 159 -9.71 -21.65 -10.59
N VAL A 160 -10.35 -21.10 -9.55
CA VAL A 160 -10.21 -19.71 -9.14
C VAL A 160 -8.81 -19.48 -8.57
N VAL A 161 -7.99 -18.66 -9.24
CA VAL A 161 -6.64 -18.29 -8.77
C VAL A 161 -6.72 -17.12 -7.81
N ILE A 162 -7.54 -16.11 -8.16
CA ILE A 162 -7.81 -14.95 -7.31
C ILE A 162 -9.17 -15.16 -6.63
N PRO A 163 -9.23 -15.33 -5.30
CA PRO A 163 -10.47 -15.61 -4.58
C PRO A 163 -11.50 -14.48 -4.76
N PRO A 164 -12.81 -14.79 -4.65
CA PRO A 164 -13.83 -13.75 -4.66
C PRO A 164 -13.70 -12.84 -3.42
N ILE A 165 -14.23 -11.63 -3.52
CA ILE A 165 -14.38 -10.74 -2.36
C ILE A 165 -15.45 -11.34 -1.44
N GLY A 166 -15.08 -11.52 -0.17
CA GLY A 166 -15.99 -12.01 0.87
C GLY A 166 -17.00 -10.96 1.34
N THR A 167 -17.71 -11.28 2.41
CA THR A 167 -18.63 -10.33 3.07
C THR A 167 -18.20 -10.02 4.49
N ASP A 168 -18.37 -8.77 4.90
CA ASP A 168 -18.08 -8.30 6.24
C ASP A 168 -19.21 -8.64 7.24
N VAL A 169 -19.03 -8.23 8.50
CA VAL A 169 -19.97 -8.39 9.61
C VAL A 169 -21.35 -7.76 9.37
N HIS A 170 -21.48 -6.89 8.36
CA HIS A 170 -22.73 -6.24 7.95
C HIS A 170 -23.31 -6.81 6.65
N GLY A 171 -22.70 -7.86 6.09
CA GLY A 171 -23.10 -8.45 4.81
C GLY A 171 -22.70 -7.60 3.59
N GLN A 172 -21.86 -6.59 3.78
CA GLN A 172 -21.29 -5.78 2.70
C GLN A 172 -20.05 -6.46 2.14
N ALA A 173 -19.64 -6.10 0.92
CA ALA A 173 -18.40 -6.63 0.35
C ALA A 173 -17.21 -6.26 1.27
N CYS A 174 -16.32 -7.22 1.53
CA CYS A 174 -15.12 -6.98 2.30
C CYS A 174 -14.30 -5.83 1.68
N PRO A 175 -13.78 -4.91 2.50
CA PRO A 175 -13.00 -3.80 1.99
C PRO A 175 -11.68 -4.31 1.42
N THR A 176 -11.17 -3.64 0.39
CA THR A 176 -9.89 -3.97 -0.25
C THR A 176 -8.97 -2.74 -0.25
N THR A 177 -7.72 -2.90 -0.70
CA THR A 177 -6.79 -1.77 -0.90
C THR A 177 -7.22 -0.76 -1.95
N ARG A 178 -8.36 -0.99 -2.63
CA ARG A 178 -8.97 -0.03 -3.55
C ARG A 178 -10.32 0.49 -3.06
N PHE A 179 -10.68 0.24 -1.81
CA PHE A 179 -11.94 0.71 -1.24
C PHE A 179 -11.77 2.05 -0.52
N PHE A 180 -12.43 3.09 -1.05
CA PHE A 180 -12.41 4.45 -0.48
C PHE A 180 -12.72 4.52 1.02
N GLY A 181 -13.39 3.52 1.60
CA GLY A 181 -13.68 3.46 3.03
C GLY A 181 -12.48 3.31 3.95
N ILE A 182 -11.36 2.79 3.46
CA ILE A 182 -10.21 2.42 4.30
C ILE A 182 -8.85 2.91 3.80
N ILE A 183 -8.79 3.36 2.56
CA ILE A 183 -7.57 3.86 1.91
C ILE A 183 -7.22 5.31 2.30
N ASP A 184 -5.99 5.73 2.01
CA ASP A 184 -5.52 7.10 2.15
C ASP A 184 -5.31 7.78 0.78
N GLN A 185 -4.35 8.69 0.70
CA GLN A 185 -4.07 9.49 -0.49
C GLN A 185 -3.35 8.69 -1.58
N ASP A 186 -2.59 7.66 -1.22
CA ASP A 186 -1.70 6.89 -2.06
C ASP A 186 -1.92 5.39 -1.85
N GLN A 187 -3.19 4.97 -1.99
CA GLN A 187 -3.58 3.59 -1.82
C GLN A 187 -2.77 2.64 -2.71
N SER A 188 -2.66 1.38 -2.29
CA SER A 188 -1.80 0.38 -2.94
C SER A 188 -0.30 0.63 -2.71
N ASP A 189 0.09 1.34 -1.65
CA ASP A 189 1.47 1.58 -1.27
C ASP A 189 2.01 0.56 -0.24
N ASN A 190 3.35 0.51 -0.19
CA ASN A 190 4.12 -0.15 0.86
C ASN A 190 3.83 -1.67 0.98
N VAL A 191 4.47 -2.34 1.95
CA VAL A 191 4.43 -3.81 2.10
C VAL A 191 3.96 -4.25 3.48
N ILE A 192 3.61 -5.52 3.65
CA ILE A 192 3.13 -6.09 4.93
C ILE A 192 4.30 -6.65 5.76
N THR A 193 5.51 -6.67 5.20
CA THR A 193 6.71 -7.22 5.82
C THR A 193 6.97 -6.68 7.23
N THR A 194 7.25 -7.60 8.15
CA THR A 194 7.81 -7.31 9.48
C THR A 194 9.18 -7.95 9.70
N TYR A 195 10.01 -7.30 10.52
CA TYR A 195 11.31 -7.81 10.97
C TYR A 195 11.41 -7.80 12.49
N LEU A 196 12.36 -8.57 13.02
CA LEU A 196 12.76 -8.52 14.42
C LEU A 196 14.05 -7.72 14.56
N GLN A 197 14.01 -6.65 15.33
CA GLN A 197 15.15 -5.82 15.69
C GLN A 197 15.69 -6.22 17.07
N LYS A 198 16.98 -6.58 17.13
CA LYS A 198 17.73 -6.83 18.37
C LYS A 198 18.96 -5.94 18.39
N GLY A 199 18.86 -4.79 19.05
CA GLY A 199 19.89 -3.75 18.99
C GLY A 199 20.05 -3.23 17.56
N LYS A 200 21.24 -3.36 16.98
CA LYS A 200 21.57 -2.95 15.60
C LYS A 200 21.47 -4.08 14.56
N LYS A 201 20.97 -5.25 14.95
CA LYS A 201 20.83 -6.42 14.07
C LYS A 201 19.36 -6.77 13.85
N PHE A 202 19.09 -7.35 12.69
CA PHE A 202 17.74 -7.68 12.23
C PHE A 202 17.62 -9.15 11.83
N ALA A 203 16.42 -9.71 11.93
CA ALA A 203 16.08 -11.04 11.44
C ALA A 203 14.66 -11.06 10.85
N GLN A 204 14.37 -12.04 10.00
CA GLN A 204 13.01 -12.31 9.54
C GLN A 204 12.10 -12.61 10.73
N ALA A 205 10.86 -12.13 10.70
CA ALA A 205 9.91 -12.31 11.78
C ALA A 205 9.18 -13.67 11.71
N THR A 206 9.92 -14.76 11.88
CA THR A 206 9.38 -16.12 11.98
C THR A 206 9.10 -16.51 13.43
N LYS A 207 8.26 -17.52 13.69
CA LYS A 207 8.04 -18.07 15.04
C LYS A 207 9.35 -18.53 15.69
N ALA A 208 10.20 -19.20 14.92
CA ALA A 208 11.51 -19.65 15.38
C ALA A 208 12.41 -18.48 15.80
N ASN A 209 12.47 -17.42 15.00
CA ASN A 209 13.29 -16.25 15.29
C ASN A 209 12.74 -15.43 16.47
N ARG A 210 11.40 -15.31 16.62
CA ARG A 210 10.78 -14.69 17.80
C ARG A 210 11.16 -15.42 19.09
N LYS A 211 11.18 -16.76 19.06
CA LYS A 211 11.60 -17.59 20.20
C LYS A 211 13.10 -17.45 20.50
N ALA A 212 13.94 -17.41 19.47
CA ALA A 212 15.40 -17.31 19.62
C ALA A 212 15.84 -15.91 20.09
N LEU A 213 15.23 -14.85 19.55
CA LEU A 213 15.56 -13.46 19.84
C LEU A 213 14.63 -12.88 20.91
N LYS A 214 14.71 -13.42 22.14
CA LYS A 214 13.92 -12.91 23.28
C LYS A 214 14.07 -11.39 23.41
N LYS A 215 12.95 -10.68 23.61
CA LYS A 215 12.87 -9.21 23.72
C LYS A 215 13.33 -8.46 22.46
N ALA A 216 13.35 -9.08 21.29
CA ALA A 216 13.47 -8.32 20.04
C ALA A 216 12.20 -7.49 19.82
N LYS A 217 12.37 -6.26 19.32
CA LYS A 217 11.26 -5.41 18.89
C LYS A 217 10.81 -5.88 17.51
N GLU A 218 9.52 -6.13 17.32
CA GLU A 218 8.98 -6.31 15.98
C GLU A 218 8.77 -4.93 15.34
N ILE A 219 9.25 -4.77 14.12
CA ILE A 219 9.15 -3.55 13.33
C ILE A 219 8.41 -3.86 12.02
N SER A 220 7.62 -2.91 11.54
CA SER A 220 6.74 -3.08 10.38
C SER A 220 6.77 -1.83 9.51
N ASN A 221 6.39 -2.01 8.25
CA ASN A 221 6.11 -0.91 7.34
C ASN A 221 4.70 -0.37 7.62
N GLY A 222 4.54 0.95 7.77
CA GLY A 222 3.23 1.58 7.71
C GLY A 222 2.69 1.45 6.29
N SER A 223 1.60 0.71 6.09
CA SER A 223 1.10 0.39 4.76
C SER A 223 -0.42 0.21 4.75
N ASP A 224 -1.06 0.65 3.67
CA ASP A 224 -2.45 0.31 3.34
C ASP A 224 -2.69 -1.19 3.34
N ASN A 225 -1.74 -1.93 2.79
CA ASN A 225 -1.80 -3.37 2.69
C ASN A 225 -1.80 -4.04 4.07
N ALA A 226 -0.96 -3.55 4.99
CA ALA A 226 -0.94 -4.01 6.36
C ALA A 226 -2.20 -3.58 7.12
N LEU A 227 -2.70 -2.37 6.88
CA LEU A 227 -3.95 -1.87 7.48
C LEU A 227 -5.13 -2.77 7.11
N VAL A 228 -5.31 -3.09 5.83
CA VAL A 228 -6.41 -3.96 5.36
C VAL A 228 -6.28 -5.34 6.00
N ALA A 229 -5.17 -6.04 5.74
CA ALA A 229 -5.05 -7.47 6.05
C ALA A 229 -4.89 -7.75 7.55
N ALA A 230 -4.21 -6.88 8.30
CA ALA A 230 -3.87 -7.13 9.70
C ALA A 230 -4.82 -6.44 10.71
N LEU A 231 -5.51 -5.36 10.32
CA LEU A 231 -6.30 -4.54 11.25
C LEU A 231 -7.78 -4.46 10.88
N ILE A 232 -8.09 -4.11 9.63
CA ILE A 232 -9.48 -3.93 9.17
C ILE A 232 -10.17 -5.28 8.99
N ASP A 233 -9.60 -6.20 8.22
CA ASP A 233 -10.23 -7.49 7.94
C ASP A 233 -10.60 -8.25 9.21
N PRO A 234 -9.70 -8.38 10.21
CA PRO A 234 -10.06 -8.98 11.50
C PRO A 234 -11.10 -8.18 12.29
N ALA A 235 -11.22 -6.87 12.06
CA ALA A 235 -12.22 -6.01 12.72
C ALA A 235 -13.62 -6.23 12.18
N VAL A 236 -13.74 -6.51 10.88
CA VAL A 236 -15.02 -6.66 10.21
C VAL A 236 -15.32 -8.10 9.79
N HIS A 237 -14.53 -9.06 10.28
CA HIS A 237 -14.65 -10.51 10.03
C HIS A 237 -14.48 -10.90 8.55
N CYS A 238 -13.65 -10.13 7.84
CA CYS A 238 -13.22 -10.47 6.49
C CYS A 238 -12.03 -11.44 6.54
N THR A 239 -11.93 -12.27 5.50
CA THR A 239 -10.81 -13.20 5.34
C THR A 239 -9.82 -12.60 4.34
N PRO A 240 -8.58 -12.29 4.76
CA PRO A 240 -7.58 -11.75 3.85
C PRO A 240 -7.13 -12.81 2.84
N PHE A 241 -6.76 -12.37 1.63
CA PHE A 241 -6.11 -13.26 0.67
C PHE A 241 -4.67 -13.53 1.12
N THR A 242 -4.40 -14.76 1.53
CA THR A 242 -3.09 -15.17 2.07
C THR A 242 -2.53 -16.37 1.31
N ALA A 243 -1.21 -16.55 1.40
CA ALA A 243 -0.51 -17.69 0.85
C ALA A 243 0.55 -18.23 1.84
N PRO A 244 1.03 -19.48 1.66
CA PRO A 244 2.05 -20.06 2.53
C PRO A 244 3.32 -19.20 2.59
N SER A 245 3.86 -19.05 3.80
CA SER A 245 5.18 -18.48 4.01
C SER A 245 6.26 -19.42 3.49
N LEU A 246 7.19 -18.90 2.70
CA LEU A 246 8.41 -19.61 2.30
C LEU A 246 9.55 -19.44 3.32
N MET A 247 9.28 -18.78 4.45
CA MET A 247 10.23 -18.63 5.56
C MET A 247 10.00 -19.66 6.67
N GLU A 248 8.77 -20.15 6.84
CA GLU A 248 8.41 -21.14 7.86
C GLU A 248 7.15 -21.95 7.48
N LYS A 249 7.12 -23.23 7.85
CA LYS A 249 6.02 -24.14 7.51
C LYS A 249 4.75 -23.85 8.31
N GLY A 250 3.58 -23.99 7.66
CA GLY A 250 2.27 -23.90 8.32
C GLY A 250 1.87 -22.48 8.74
N VAL A 251 2.53 -21.45 8.19
CA VAL A 251 2.16 -20.06 8.39
C VAL A 251 1.65 -19.50 7.07
N MET A 252 0.50 -18.82 7.12
CA MET A 252 -0.07 -18.08 6.00
C MET A 252 0.23 -16.60 6.19
N LEU A 253 0.62 -15.92 5.13
CA LEU A 253 0.93 -14.49 5.12
C LEU A 253 0.12 -13.82 4.02
N GLY A 254 -0.32 -12.58 4.28
CA GLY A 254 -0.72 -11.67 3.21
C GLY A 254 0.50 -11.12 2.49
N SER A 255 0.27 -10.47 1.36
CA SER A 255 1.26 -9.64 0.69
C SER A 255 0.54 -8.52 -0.05
N MET A 256 1.27 -7.45 -0.37
CA MET A 256 0.74 -6.36 -1.18
C MET A 256 0.23 -6.86 -2.52
N ALA A 257 0.96 -7.75 -3.19
CA ALA A 257 0.52 -8.30 -4.48
C ALA A 257 -0.77 -9.13 -4.37
N LEU A 258 -0.94 -9.90 -3.29
CA LEU A 258 -2.17 -10.64 -3.04
C LEU A 258 -3.34 -9.70 -2.77
N ASN A 259 -3.12 -8.63 -2.00
CA ASN A 259 -4.14 -7.61 -1.77
C ASN A 259 -4.56 -6.92 -3.08
N GLU A 260 -3.62 -6.54 -3.94
CA GLU A 260 -3.93 -5.91 -5.23
C GLU A 260 -4.65 -6.86 -6.19
N LEU A 261 -4.26 -8.14 -6.22
CA LEU A 261 -5.00 -9.17 -6.96
C LEU A 261 -6.44 -9.29 -6.45
N HIS A 262 -6.65 -9.32 -5.12
CA HIS A 262 -8.00 -9.37 -4.54
C HIS A 262 -8.80 -8.10 -4.86
N ALA A 263 -8.17 -6.94 -4.76
CA ALA A 263 -8.77 -5.64 -5.08
C ALA A 263 -9.11 -5.47 -6.57
N SER A 264 -8.47 -6.23 -7.47
CA SER A 264 -8.83 -6.28 -8.90
C SER A 264 -10.26 -6.80 -9.14
N ARG A 265 -10.84 -7.51 -8.15
CA ARG A 265 -12.23 -8.00 -8.17
C ARG A 265 -13.23 -6.98 -7.63
N GLN A 266 -12.79 -5.83 -7.13
CA GLN A 266 -13.67 -4.85 -6.52
C GLN A 266 -14.58 -4.20 -7.57
N ALA A 267 -15.88 -4.14 -7.25
CA ALA A 267 -16.83 -3.38 -8.05
C ALA A 267 -16.62 -1.86 -7.88
N ALA A 268 -17.02 -1.08 -8.89
CA ALA A 268 -17.00 0.36 -8.79
C ALA A 268 -17.88 0.87 -7.63
N PRO A 269 -17.48 1.95 -6.93
CA PRO A 269 -16.29 2.78 -7.20
C PRO A 269 -14.98 2.15 -6.71
N VAL A 270 -13.92 2.28 -7.51
CA VAL A 270 -12.58 1.73 -7.25
C VAL A 270 -11.60 2.88 -7.09
N ALA A 271 -10.91 2.94 -5.95
CA ALA A 271 -9.82 3.89 -5.73
C ALA A 271 -8.61 3.45 -6.56
N LEU A 272 -8.24 4.28 -7.53
CA LEU A 272 -7.08 4.12 -8.40
C LEU A 272 -6.20 5.36 -8.26
N ILE A 273 -4.88 5.20 -8.40
CA ILE A 273 -3.90 6.26 -8.12
C ILE A 273 -4.29 7.54 -8.90
N PRO A 274 -4.63 8.65 -8.22
CA PRO A 274 -5.03 9.87 -8.88
C PRO A 274 -3.82 10.60 -9.47
N ALA A 275 -4.07 11.49 -10.43
CA ALA A 275 -3.03 12.17 -11.20
C ALA A 275 -2.19 13.17 -10.38
N ASP A 276 -2.75 13.71 -9.29
CA ASP A 276 -2.04 14.64 -8.39
C ASP A 276 -1.52 13.94 -7.12
N ASP A 277 -1.53 12.60 -7.09
CA ASP A 277 -0.89 11.85 -6.00
C ASP A 277 0.62 12.20 -5.95
N PRO A 278 1.15 12.59 -4.78
CA PRO A 278 2.56 12.98 -4.61
C PRO A 278 3.57 11.96 -5.15
N MET A 279 3.23 10.68 -5.11
CA MET A 279 4.07 9.56 -5.54
C MET A 279 4.19 9.48 -7.08
N VAL A 280 3.27 10.11 -7.81
CA VAL A 280 3.23 10.07 -9.29
C VAL A 280 3.33 11.44 -9.96
N LEU A 281 3.65 12.48 -9.19
CA LEU A 281 4.07 13.77 -9.75
C LEU A 281 5.49 13.67 -10.32
N SER A 282 5.69 14.18 -11.54
CA SER A 282 7.01 14.37 -12.15
C SER A 282 7.30 15.85 -12.22
N ASN A 283 8.40 16.31 -11.59
CA ASN A 283 8.70 17.73 -11.41
C ASN A 283 7.50 18.53 -10.85
N ASN A 284 6.85 17.97 -9.82
CA ASN A 284 5.64 18.53 -9.19
C ASN A 284 4.45 18.75 -10.12
N LYS A 285 4.37 18.01 -11.24
CA LYS A 285 3.27 18.06 -12.19
C LYS A 285 2.73 16.66 -12.50
N PRO A 286 1.42 16.51 -12.76
CA PRO A 286 0.84 15.24 -13.17
C PRO A 286 1.49 14.68 -14.44
N SER A 287 1.73 13.37 -14.46
CA SER A 287 2.39 12.69 -15.57
C SER A 287 1.69 11.37 -15.88
N VAL A 288 1.17 11.23 -17.11
CA VAL A 288 0.60 9.95 -17.59
C VAL A 288 1.63 8.82 -17.48
N ALA A 289 2.89 9.10 -17.82
CA ALA A 289 3.96 8.12 -17.76
C ALA A 289 4.20 7.65 -16.31
N LYS A 290 4.26 8.58 -15.36
CA LYS A 290 4.54 8.24 -13.95
C LYS A 290 3.35 7.55 -13.28
N VAL A 291 2.12 7.99 -13.56
CA VAL A 291 0.90 7.29 -13.13
C VAL A 291 0.89 5.86 -13.67
N ASN A 292 1.12 5.67 -14.96
CA ASN A 292 1.12 4.33 -15.56
C ASN A 292 2.26 3.45 -15.03
N ALA A 293 3.44 4.02 -14.79
CA ALA A 293 4.56 3.28 -14.20
C ALA A 293 4.22 2.77 -12.80
N TYR A 294 3.57 3.59 -11.97
CA TYR A 294 3.09 3.17 -10.66
C TYR A 294 1.98 2.13 -10.79
N ARG A 295 0.93 2.41 -11.59
CA ARG A 295 -0.24 1.53 -11.76
C ARG A 295 0.12 0.13 -12.25
N LYS A 296 1.14 -0.01 -13.11
CA LYS A 296 1.69 -1.32 -13.50
C LYS A 296 2.27 -2.11 -12.31
N GLY A 297 2.90 -1.41 -11.37
CA GLY A 297 3.48 -1.99 -10.17
C GLY A 297 2.46 -2.49 -9.15
N VAL A 298 1.21 -2.05 -9.27
CA VAL A 298 0.09 -2.34 -8.36
C VAL A 298 -1.15 -2.90 -9.05
N ASP A 299 -1.00 -3.47 -10.26
CA ASP A 299 -2.08 -4.12 -11.01
C ASP A 299 -3.32 -3.23 -11.28
N GLN A 300 -3.12 -1.93 -11.48
CA GLN A 300 -4.21 -0.99 -11.76
C GLN A 300 -4.33 -0.70 -13.27
N PRO A 301 -5.54 -0.40 -13.79
CA PRO A 301 -5.74 -0.04 -15.19
C PRO A 301 -4.95 1.20 -15.61
N LEU A 302 -4.32 1.14 -16.79
CA LEU A 302 -3.54 2.25 -17.35
C LEU A 302 -4.44 3.36 -17.91
N ILE A 303 -3.93 4.59 -17.89
CA ILE A 303 -4.56 5.76 -18.48
C ILE A 303 -3.89 6.16 -19.80
N ARG A 304 -4.68 6.70 -20.72
CA ARG A 304 -4.20 7.35 -21.95
C ARG A 304 -4.02 8.85 -21.73
N THR A 305 -4.88 9.45 -20.89
CA THR A 305 -4.84 10.88 -20.57
C THR A 305 -5.13 11.13 -19.10
N LEU A 306 -4.66 12.25 -18.55
CA LEU A 306 -4.91 12.64 -17.15
C LEU A 306 -6.40 12.78 -16.80
N LYS A 307 -7.28 12.99 -17.79
CA LYS A 307 -8.73 13.03 -17.58
C LYS A 307 -9.31 11.71 -17.04
N GLN A 308 -8.59 10.60 -17.16
CA GLN A 308 -9.00 9.28 -16.65
C GLN A 308 -8.54 9.03 -15.20
N ALA A 309 -7.80 9.95 -14.59
CA ALA A 309 -7.29 9.84 -13.22
C ALA A 309 -7.43 11.15 -12.45
N THR A 310 -8.50 11.92 -12.67
CA THR A 310 -8.64 13.23 -12.04
C THR A 310 -8.75 13.11 -10.53
N THR A 311 -7.89 13.82 -9.79
CA THR A 311 -7.92 13.89 -8.32
C THR A 311 -9.24 14.48 -7.80
N LYS A 312 -9.87 15.39 -8.56
CA LYS A 312 -11.19 15.91 -8.20
C LYS A 312 -12.25 14.81 -8.07
N GLN A 313 -12.31 13.87 -9.02
CA GLN A 313 -13.25 12.75 -8.95
C GLN A 313 -12.90 11.81 -7.78
N TYR A 314 -11.61 11.54 -7.58
CA TYR A 314 -11.13 10.78 -6.42
C TYR A 314 -11.63 11.40 -5.10
N CYS A 315 -11.45 12.70 -4.90
CA CYS A 315 -11.92 13.42 -3.72
C CYS A 315 -13.45 13.36 -3.55
N ILE A 316 -14.23 13.39 -4.65
CA ILE A 316 -15.69 13.26 -4.60
C ILE A 316 -16.08 11.89 -4.03
N ASP A 317 -15.50 10.81 -4.58
CA ASP A 317 -15.80 9.46 -4.14
C ASP A 317 -15.28 9.20 -2.73
N TYR A 318 -14.09 9.72 -2.40
CA TYR A 318 -13.51 9.63 -1.07
C TYR A 318 -14.38 10.31 -0.01
N ASN A 319 -14.85 11.54 -0.26
CA ASN A 319 -15.79 12.24 0.63
C ASN A 319 -17.12 11.49 0.79
N LYS A 320 -17.61 10.89 -0.29
CA LYS A 320 -18.92 10.25 -0.31
C LYS A 320 -18.93 8.93 0.46
N ILE A 321 -17.81 8.19 0.47
CA ILE A 321 -17.77 6.80 0.94
C ILE A 321 -17.13 6.70 2.31
N ALA A 322 -15.95 7.31 2.51
CA ALA A 322 -15.16 7.08 3.72
C ALA A 322 -15.88 7.49 5.01
N PRO A 323 -16.48 8.68 5.12
CA PRO A 323 -17.18 9.08 6.35
C PRO A 323 -18.31 8.14 6.72
N ALA A 324 -19.13 7.74 5.74
CA ALA A 324 -20.27 6.86 5.98
C ALA A 324 -19.83 5.45 6.39
N TYR A 325 -18.81 4.91 5.74
CA TYR A 325 -18.28 3.58 6.05
C TYR A 325 -17.58 3.53 7.41
N ILE A 326 -16.65 4.45 7.68
CA ILE A 326 -15.94 4.49 8.97
C ILE A 326 -16.95 4.67 10.12
N GLN A 327 -17.99 5.48 9.92
CA GLN A 327 -19.05 5.63 10.91
C GLN A 327 -19.87 4.34 11.12
N SER A 328 -20.14 3.55 10.07
CA SER A 328 -20.92 2.31 10.20
C SER A 328 -20.16 1.24 10.97
N ILE A 329 -18.83 1.17 10.83
CA ILE A 329 -17.98 0.19 11.53
C ILE A 329 -17.30 0.73 12.79
N GLN A 330 -17.68 1.93 13.27
CA GLN A 330 -16.96 2.62 14.36
C GLN A 330 -16.85 1.77 15.64
N LYS A 331 -17.85 0.94 15.93
CA LYS A 331 -17.88 0.08 17.13
C LYS A 331 -16.82 -1.02 17.06
N GLN A 332 -16.55 -1.54 15.87
CA GLN A 332 -15.53 -2.55 15.60
C GLN A 332 -14.11 -1.97 15.69
N LEU A 333 -13.97 -0.67 15.41
CA LEU A 333 -12.68 0.02 15.40
C LEU A 333 -12.27 0.59 16.77
N VAL A 334 -13.22 1.15 17.55
CA VAL A 334 -12.88 1.88 18.79
C VAL A 334 -12.19 1.01 19.86
N GLY A 335 -12.51 -0.29 19.89
CA GLY A 335 -11.92 -1.24 20.84
C GLY A 335 -10.56 -1.79 20.43
N ARG A 336 -10.01 -1.36 19.29
CA ARG A 336 -8.75 -1.88 18.73
C ARG A 336 -7.62 -0.87 18.89
N PRO A 337 -6.38 -1.33 19.17
CA PRO A 337 -5.24 -0.43 19.30
C PRO A 337 -4.94 0.28 17.97
N SER A 338 -4.44 1.51 18.07
CA SER A 338 -3.87 2.22 16.92
C SER A 338 -2.58 1.51 16.45
N PRO A 339 -2.34 1.39 15.13
CA PRO A 339 -1.03 0.96 14.63
C PRO A 339 0.08 1.97 14.90
N THR A 340 -0.27 3.24 15.14
CA THR A 340 0.64 4.35 15.42
C THR A 340 0.16 5.13 16.65
N PRO A 341 0.44 4.64 17.88
CA PRO A 341 -0.03 5.24 19.13
C PRO A 341 0.37 6.71 19.31
N GLU A 342 1.49 7.11 18.70
CA GLU A 342 2.00 8.48 18.66
C GLU A 342 1.12 9.47 17.90
N VAL A 343 0.21 9.01 17.01
CA VAL A 343 -0.69 9.90 16.24
C VAL A 343 -2.17 9.66 16.53
N ALA A 344 -2.54 8.52 17.09
CA ALA A 344 -3.93 8.14 17.39
C ALA A 344 -3.98 7.12 18.53
N ASP A 345 -5.01 7.19 19.38
CA ASP A 345 -5.13 6.33 20.56
C ASP A 345 -5.79 4.97 20.30
N ASN A 346 -6.58 4.84 19.23
CA ASN A 346 -7.26 3.62 18.81
C ASN A 346 -7.42 3.58 17.28
N LEU A 347 -7.88 2.45 16.75
CA LEU A 347 -8.02 2.27 15.31
C LEU A 347 -9.05 3.22 14.69
N LEU A 348 -10.13 3.59 15.41
CA LEU A 348 -11.12 4.55 14.90
C LEU A 348 -10.50 5.95 14.71
N THR A 349 -9.77 6.43 15.72
CA THR A 349 -9.11 7.75 15.68
C THR A 349 -7.97 7.76 14.66
N PHE A 350 -7.28 6.63 14.48
CA PHE A 350 -6.30 6.44 13.40
C PHE A 350 -6.97 6.59 12.02
N MET A 351 -8.08 5.89 11.77
CA MET A 351 -8.82 6.01 10.50
C MET A 351 -9.30 7.43 10.24
N GLY A 352 -9.80 8.12 11.27
CA GLY A 352 -10.20 9.53 11.14
C GLY A 352 -9.03 10.47 10.85
N GLN A 353 -7.89 10.30 11.53
CA GLN A 353 -6.69 11.11 11.35
C GLN A 353 -6.08 10.91 9.96
N ARG A 354 -6.05 9.65 9.52
CA ARG A 354 -5.60 9.26 8.19
C ARG A 354 -6.46 9.90 7.10
N TYR A 355 -7.79 9.79 7.20
CA TYR A 355 -8.69 10.44 6.24
C TYR A 355 -8.48 11.96 6.14
N VAL A 356 -8.36 12.64 7.29
CA VAL A 356 -8.13 14.09 7.30
C VAL A 356 -6.78 14.45 6.68
N ALA A 357 -5.73 13.68 6.94
CA ALA A 357 -4.43 13.89 6.32
C ALA A 357 -4.48 13.73 4.79
N SER A 358 -5.12 12.66 4.31
CA SER A 358 -5.28 12.40 2.87
C SER A 358 -6.10 13.47 2.17
N TRP A 359 -7.18 13.93 2.82
CA TRP A 359 -8.00 15.04 2.33
C TRP A 359 -7.17 16.30 2.06
N THR A 360 -6.28 16.64 3.00
CA THR A 360 -5.38 17.79 2.88
C THR A 360 -4.30 17.55 1.83
N ASN A 361 -3.66 16.37 1.83
CA ASN A 361 -2.54 16.07 0.95
C ASN A 361 -2.94 16.02 -0.52
N LEU A 362 -4.14 15.54 -0.83
CA LEU A 362 -4.71 15.59 -2.19
C LEU A 362 -5.33 16.95 -2.55
N GLY A 363 -5.35 17.92 -1.63
CA GLY A 363 -5.96 19.24 -1.84
C GLY A 363 -7.47 19.18 -2.10
N CYS A 364 -8.16 18.19 -1.52
CA CYS A 364 -9.59 17.97 -1.75
C CYS A 364 -10.46 19.16 -1.30
N ASP A 365 -10.01 19.90 -0.28
CA ASP A 365 -10.64 21.13 0.19
C ASP A 365 -10.71 22.20 -0.90
N LYS A 366 -9.60 22.39 -1.63
CA LYS A 366 -9.50 23.36 -2.73
C LYS A 366 -10.23 22.87 -3.97
N LEU A 367 -10.08 21.59 -4.31
CA LEU A 367 -10.69 20.97 -5.49
C LEU A 367 -12.22 20.96 -5.42
N LEU A 368 -12.78 20.78 -4.21
CA LEU A 368 -14.21 20.69 -3.97
C LEU A 368 -14.82 21.93 -3.32
N LYS A 369 -14.00 22.89 -2.89
CA LYS A 369 -14.40 24.09 -2.13
C LYS A 369 -15.25 23.73 -0.91
N LYS A 370 -14.82 22.69 -0.18
CA LYS A 370 -15.56 22.10 0.94
C LYS A 370 -14.61 21.64 2.04
N THR A 371 -15.01 21.77 3.30
CA THR A 371 -14.32 21.11 4.40
C THR A 371 -14.56 19.61 4.41
N SER A 372 -13.62 18.87 5.00
CA SER A 372 -13.73 17.43 5.24
C SER A 372 -14.98 17.07 6.08
N ASP A 373 -15.65 15.98 5.72
CA ASP A 373 -16.81 15.45 6.45
C ASP A 373 -16.41 14.68 7.73
N ILE A 374 -15.10 14.45 7.93
CA ILE A 374 -14.56 13.98 9.20
C ILE A 374 -13.71 15.08 9.82
N ALA A 375 -13.85 15.27 11.13
CA ALA A 375 -12.91 16.04 11.93
C ALA A 375 -12.36 15.18 13.07
N VAL A 376 -11.11 15.40 13.45
CA VAL A 376 -10.48 14.75 14.59
C VAL A 376 -10.24 15.75 15.71
N VAL A 377 -10.49 15.32 16.95
CA VAL A 377 -10.08 16.05 18.15
C VAL A 377 -8.77 15.45 18.63
N LYS A 378 -7.80 16.31 18.92
CA LYS A 378 -6.47 15.90 19.39
C LYS A 378 -6.23 16.28 20.84
N LYS A 379 -5.47 15.46 21.55
CA LYS A 379 -4.83 15.77 22.83
C LYS A 379 -3.32 15.81 22.57
N GLY A 380 -2.77 17.03 22.43
CA GLY A 380 -1.42 17.19 21.88
C GLY A 380 -1.39 16.73 20.41
N ALA A 381 -0.43 15.86 20.05
CA ALA A 381 -0.32 15.30 18.71
C ALA A 381 -1.30 14.14 18.43
N ILE A 382 -1.85 13.53 19.47
CA ILE A 382 -2.60 12.27 19.40
C ILE A 382 -4.08 12.55 19.14
N ALA A 383 -4.65 11.95 18.09
CA ALA A 383 -6.09 11.94 17.84
C ALA A 383 -6.81 11.05 18.88
N VAL A 384 -7.81 11.62 19.55
CA VAL A 384 -8.54 10.96 20.65
C VAL A 384 -10.05 10.87 20.40
N LYS A 385 -10.56 11.54 19.36
CA LYS A 385 -11.97 11.46 18.97
C LYS A 385 -12.16 11.78 17.50
N VAL A 386 -13.14 11.13 16.88
CA VAL A 386 -13.60 11.40 15.51
C VAL A 386 -15.00 12.02 15.57
N LYS A 387 -15.24 13.03 14.72
CA LYS A 387 -16.54 13.68 14.50
C LYS A 387 -16.91 13.55 13.03
N PHE A 388 -18.16 13.16 12.75
CA PHE A 388 -18.70 13.05 11.40
C PHE A 388 -19.72 14.15 11.13
N HIS A 389 -19.53 14.94 10.07
CA HIS A 389 -20.45 15.97 9.64
C HIS A 389 -21.33 15.41 8.50
N GLN A 390 -22.59 15.11 8.79
CA GLN A 390 -23.65 14.78 7.82
C GLN A 390 -23.53 13.48 6.98
N SER A 391 -22.86 12.43 7.44
CA SER A 391 -22.97 11.12 6.78
C SER A 391 -24.35 10.50 7.04
N LYS A 392 -25.28 10.66 6.08
CA LYS A 392 -26.45 9.77 5.99
C LYS A 392 -25.90 8.37 5.64
N GLY A 393 -26.17 7.37 6.48
CA GLY A 393 -25.68 5.99 6.27
C GLY A 393 -26.02 5.48 4.85
N ILE A 394 -25.12 4.68 4.28
CA ILE A 394 -25.33 4.06 2.96
C ILE A 394 -26.61 3.23 3.05
N LYS A 395 -27.69 3.67 2.39
CA LYS A 395 -28.93 2.92 2.33
C LYS A 395 -28.74 1.74 1.38
N ASP A 396 -28.89 0.52 1.89
CA ASP A 396 -28.95 -0.69 1.08
C ASP A 396 -30.00 -0.56 -0.02
N LYS A 397 -29.57 -0.68 -1.27
CA LYS A 397 -30.50 -1.01 -2.36
C LYS A 397 -30.94 -2.46 -2.15
N LYS A 398 -31.97 -2.67 -1.32
CA LYS A 398 -32.73 -3.94 -1.32
C LYS A 398 -33.16 -4.22 -2.75
N LYS A 399 -32.69 -5.33 -3.33
CA LYS A 399 -33.22 -5.93 -4.56
C LYS A 399 -34.73 -6.05 -4.38
N LYS A 400 -35.51 -5.29 -5.15
CA LYS A 400 -36.93 -5.58 -5.33
C LYS A 400 -37.01 -6.91 -6.06
N GLY A 401 -37.35 -7.97 -5.33
CA GLY A 401 -37.71 -9.26 -5.91
C GLY A 401 -38.90 -9.06 -6.83
N HIS A 402 -38.72 -9.38 -8.10
CA HIS A 402 -39.82 -9.54 -9.04
C HIS A 402 -40.47 -10.89 -8.70
N LYS A 403 -41.60 -10.85 -7.98
CA LYS A 403 -42.48 -12.02 -7.87
C LYS A 403 -43.15 -12.18 -9.23
N SER A 404 -42.79 -13.22 -9.97
CA SER A 404 -43.62 -13.73 -11.05
C SER A 404 -44.90 -14.30 -10.42
N LYS A 405 -46.05 -13.75 -10.79
CA LYS A 405 -47.34 -14.40 -10.56
C LYS A 405 -47.37 -15.65 -11.43
N HIS A 406 -47.60 -16.80 -10.78
CA HIS A 406 -48.12 -17.98 -11.42
C HIS A 406 -49.64 -17.78 -11.41
N ASP A 407 -50.24 -17.58 -12.59
CA ASP A 407 -51.67 -17.72 -12.77
C ASP A 407 -51.95 -19.23 -12.88
N SER A 408 -52.85 -19.71 -12.02
CA SER A 408 -53.47 -21.01 -12.09
C SER A 408 -54.96 -20.75 -12.28
N ASP A 409 -55.41 -20.90 -13.53
CA ASP A 409 -56.82 -20.97 -13.88
C ASP A 409 -57.31 -22.38 -13.55
N ASP A 410 -58.24 -22.49 -12.60
CA ASP A 410 -59.04 -23.68 -12.34
C ASP A 410 -60.37 -23.19 -11.76
N ASP A 411 -61.30 -22.81 -12.64
CA ASP A 411 -62.70 -22.56 -12.30
C ASP A 411 -63.51 -23.76 -12.78
N GLY A 412 -64.00 -24.52 -11.80
CA GLY A 412 -64.91 -25.65 -11.98
C GLY A 412 -66.35 -25.21 -12.23
N ASP A 413 -67.04 -26.09 -12.95
CA ASP A 413 -68.44 -26.08 -13.35
C ASP A 413 -69.47 -26.05 -12.20
N GLU A 414 -70.69 -25.58 -12.56
CA GLU A 414 -72.06 -25.96 -12.11
C GLU A 414 -72.95 -24.71 -12.02
N GLU A 415 -74.21 -24.63 -12.46
CA GLU A 415 -75.16 -25.45 -13.23
C GLU A 415 -76.38 -24.52 -13.55
N ASP A 416 -77.32 -25.03 -14.35
CA ASP A 416 -78.75 -24.66 -14.47
C ASP A 416 -79.30 -23.74 -15.59
N ASN A 417 -80.22 -24.39 -16.34
CA ASN A 417 -81.25 -23.98 -17.33
C ASN A 417 -80.86 -23.64 -18.77
#